data_AF-A0A651G5K0-F1
#
_entry.id   AF-A0A651G5K0-F1
#
_cell.length_a   1.000
_cell.length_b   1.000
_cell.length_c   1.000
_cell.angle_alpha   90.00
_cell.angle_beta   90.00
_cell.angle_gamma   90.00
#
_symmetry.space_group_name_H-M   'P 1'
#
loop_
_entity.id
_entity.type
_entity.pdbx_description
1 polymer ?
#
loop_
_entity_poly.entity_id
_entity_poly.type
_entity_poly.pdbx_seq_one_letter_code
_entity_poly.pdbx_strand_id
1 'polypeptide(L)'
;APFECVPCDVFITEATFGLPVFRHPDARAEVKKLIASLALFPDRAHLVGAYALGKAQRLMALLREEGYDRPIHLHGALEKLTAFYASQGAGLGETVKVAAADRARLGGEIVICPPSAMQDLWSRKFPDPVACFASGWMRVRARARQRGVELPLVISDHADWDGLVATIRETGAGEVWVTHGEAEALVHWCGTQGVAARPLNLLGYGEEAEEGA
;
A
#
# COMPACT_ATOMS: atom_id res chain seq x y z
N ALA A 1 -17.16 -12.55 1.59
CA ALA A 1 -18.18 -11.53 1.83
C ALA A 1 -17.50 -10.17 1.91
N PRO A 2 -18.17 -9.06 1.57
CA PRO A 2 -17.64 -7.72 1.86
C PRO A 2 -17.49 -7.51 3.38
N PHE A 3 -16.81 -6.44 3.76
CA PHE A 3 -16.74 -5.98 5.15
C PHE A 3 -18.16 -5.72 5.69
N GLU A 4 -18.42 -6.20 6.91
CA GLU A 4 -19.67 -5.99 7.63
C GLU A 4 -19.33 -5.41 9.01
N CYS A 5 -19.78 -4.18 9.26
CA CYS A 5 -19.61 -3.55 10.56
C CYS A 5 -20.57 -4.16 11.58
N VAL A 6 -20.05 -4.52 12.75
CA VAL A 6 -20.83 -5.04 13.87
C VAL A 6 -20.91 -3.97 14.96
N PRO A 7 -22.11 -3.62 15.44
CA PRO A 7 -22.25 -2.66 16.54
C PRO A 7 -21.53 -3.14 17.81
N CYS A 8 -20.94 -2.22 18.56
CA CYS A 8 -20.25 -2.53 19.81
C CYS A 8 -20.30 -1.37 20.81
N ASP A 9 -20.05 -1.64 22.09
CA ASP A 9 -19.96 -0.59 23.12
C ASP A 9 -18.62 0.16 23.07
N VAL A 10 -17.54 -0.59 22.80
CA VAL A 10 -16.16 -0.10 22.73
C VAL A 10 -15.53 -0.53 21.40
N PHE A 11 -14.95 0.43 20.67
CA PHE A 11 -14.26 0.17 19.42
C PHE A 11 -12.76 0.51 19.53
N ILE A 12 -11.90 -0.45 19.23
CA ILE A 12 -10.45 -0.25 19.17
C ILE A 12 -10.03 -0.13 17.70
N THR A 13 -9.38 0.97 17.33
CA THR A 13 -8.97 1.23 15.93
C THR A 13 -7.51 1.66 15.84
N GLU A 14 -6.90 1.34 14.70
CA GLU A 14 -5.63 1.94 14.29
C GLU A 14 -5.80 3.41 13.88
N ALA A 15 -4.67 4.12 13.73
CA ALA A 15 -4.61 5.51 13.28
C ALA A 15 -3.41 5.77 12.34
N THR A 16 -3.00 4.78 11.54
CA THR A 16 -1.85 4.93 10.62
C THR A 16 -2.03 6.15 9.71
N PHE A 17 -3.26 6.36 9.24
CA PHE A 17 -3.67 7.53 8.47
C PHE A 17 -4.70 8.39 9.22
N GLY A 18 -4.52 8.51 10.55
CA GLY A 18 -5.39 9.25 11.47
C GLY A 18 -5.37 10.78 11.35
N LEU A 19 -4.82 11.35 10.27
CA LEU A 19 -4.85 12.78 10.00
C LEU A 19 -5.77 13.09 8.79
N PRO A 20 -6.59 14.16 8.82
CA PRO A 20 -7.52 14.52 7.73
C PRO A 20 -6.90 14.73 6.34
N VAL A 21 -5.59 14.92 6.26
CA VAL A 21 -4.86 15.07 4.99
C VAL A 21 -4.71 13.74 4.24
N PHE A 22 -4.79 12.61 4.94
CA PHE A 22 -4.69 11.28 4.36
C PHE A 22 -6.05 10.80 3.87
N ARG A 23 -6.43 11.32 2.71
CA ARG A 23 -7.54 10.81 1.89
C ARG A 23 -6.96 10.16 0.65
N HIS A 24 -7.21 8.86 0.50
CA HIS A 24 -6.66 8.10 -0.61
C HIS A 24 -7.54 8.30 -1.87
N PRO A 25 -6.93 8.51 -3.04
CA PRO A 25 -7.67 8.51 -4.30
C PRO A 25 -8.13 7.08 -4.62
N ASP A 26 -8.96 6.94 -5.65
CA ASP A 26 -9.30 5.63 -6.21
C ASP A 26 -8.02 4.90 -6.66
N ALA A 27 -7.79 3.71 -6.10
CA ALA A 27 -6.62 2.88 -6.39
C ALA A 27 -6.56 2.47 -7.87
N ARG A 28 -7.70 2.32 -8.55
CA ARG A 28 -7.74 2.05 -9.99
C ARG A 28 -7.15 3.20 -10.79
N ALA A 29 -7.44 4.44 -10.39
CA ALA A 29 -6.84 5.62 -11.01
C ALA A 29 -5.32 5.68 -10.79
N GLU A 30 -4.81 5.25 -9.63
CA GLU A 30 -3.37 5.15 -9.39
C GLU A 30 -2.70 4.10 -10.30
N VAL A 31 -3.31 2.92 -10.47
CA VAL A 31 -2.78 1.89 -11.37
C VAL A 31 -2.85 2.33 -12.84
N LYS A 32 -3.87 3.09 -13.25
CA LYS A 32 -3.90 3.70 -14.60
C LYS A 32 -2.72 4.64 -14.84
N LYS A 33 -2.26 5.38 -13.83
CA LYS A 33 -1.04 6.21 -13.96
C LYS A 33 0.20 5.36 -14.22
N LEU A 34 0.32 4.22 -13.53
CA LEU A 34 1.40 3.26 -13.77
C LEU A 34 1.36 2.72 -15.20
N ILE A 35 0.19 2.27 -15.67
CA ILE A 35 0.02 1.77 -17.04
C ILE A 35 0.33 2.86 -18.07
N ALA A 36 -0.15 4.08 -17.88
CA ALA A 36 0.14 5.21 -18.75
C ALA A 36 1.64 5.55 -18.76
N SER A 37 2.33 5.41 -17.63
CA SER A 37 3.78 5.64 -17.52
C SER A 37 4.59 4.63 -18.34
N LEU A 38 4.14 3.38 -18.49
CA LEU A 38 4.79 2.40 -19.37
C LEU A 38 4.81 2.87 -20.83
N ALA A 39 3.74 3.52 -21.29
CA ALA A 39 3.66 4.05 -22.65
C ALA A 39 4.60 5.25 -22.87
N LEU A 40 4.90 6.02 -21.82
CA LEU A 40 5.82 7.15 -21.87
C LEU A 40 7.29 6.72 -21.78
N PHE A 41 7.57 5.59 -21.11
CA PHE A 41 8.91 5.08 -20.89
C PHE A 41 9.03 3.61 -21.31
N PRO A 42 8.85 3.29 -22.60
CA PRO A 42 8.79 1.91 -23.09
C PRO A 42 10.09 1.12 -22.92
N ASP A 43 11.23 1.82 -22.77
CA ASP A 43 12.55 1.21 -22.62
C ASP A 43 12.99 1.07 -21.15
N ARG A 44 12.24 1.64 -20.19
CA ARG A 44 12.58 1.64 -18.76
C ARG A 44 11.71 0.64 -18.03
N ALA A 45 12.30 -0.15 -17.14
CA ALA A 45 11.53 -1.03 -16.26
C ALA A 45 10.85 -0.21 -15.16
N HIS A 46 9.60 -0.50 -14.81
CA HIS A 46 8.94 0.12 -13.67
C HIS A 46 9.11 -0.77 -12.44
N LEU A 47 10.05 -0.39 -11.57
CA LEU A 47 10.25 -1.08 -10.30
C LEU A 47 9.25 -0.55 -9.29
N VAL A 48 8.27 -1.36 -8.91
CA VAL A 48 7.20 -0.99 -7.98
C VAL A 48 7.44 -1.61 -6.62
N GLY A 49 7.84 -0.77 -5.67
CA GLY A 49 7.90 -1.15 -4.26
C GLY A 49 6.50 -1.50 -3.75
N ALA A 50 6.34 -2.69 -3.17
CA ALA A 50 5.13 -3.12 -2.47
C ALA A 50 5.45 -4.17 -1.42
N TYR A 51 4.76 -4.11 -0.26
CA TYR A 51 4.90 -5.14 0.77
C TYR A 51 4.47 -6.50 0.23
N ALA A 52 5.24 -7.53 0.56
CA ALA A 52 5.08 -8.85 -0.03
C ALA A 52 3.75 -9.54 0.33
N LEU A 53 3.18 -9.20 1.49
CA LEU A 53 1.88 -9.67 1.95
C LEU A 53 0.82 -8.59 1.74
N GLY A 54 -0.29 -8.94 1.08
CA GLY A 54 -1.44 -8.07 0.85
C GLY A 54 -1.21 -7.09 -0.28
N LYS A 55 -0.30 -6.12 -0.10
CA LYS A 55 -0.14 -4.98 -1.02
C LYS A 55 0.23 -5.39 -2.45
N ALA A 56 1.24 -6.28 -2.57
CA ALA A 56 1.67 -6.76 -3.87
C ALA A 56 0.55 -7.47 -4.63
N GLN A 57 -0.23 -8.33 -3.96
CA GLN A 57 -1.33 -9.07 -4.58
C GLN A 57 -2.50 -8.15 -4.95
N ARG A 58 -2.81 -7.17 -4.10
CA ARG A 58 -3.80 -6.13 -4.44
C ARG A 58 -3.38 -5.32 -5.67
N LEU A 59 -2.12 -4.91 -5.75
CA LEU A 59 -1.59 -4.20 -6.91
C LEU A 59 -1.70 -5.05 -8.18
N MET A 60 -1.34 -6.33 -8.12
CA MET A 60 -1.48 -7.27 -9.24
C MET A 60 -2.94 -7.41 -9.68
N ALA A 61 -3.88 -7.59 -8.75
CA ALA A 61 -5.31 -7.70 -9.07
C ALA A 61 -5.84 -6.42 -9.73
N LEU A 62 -5.51 -5.24 -9.18
CA LEU A 62 -5.88 -3.95 -9.77
C LEU A 62 -5.30 -3.77 -11.19
N LEU A 63 -4.06 -4.22 -11.44
CA LEU A 63 -3.46 -4.21 -12.77
C LEU A 63 -4.28 -5.05 -13.77
N ARG A 64 -4.75 -6.23 -13.37
CA ARG A 64 -5.62 -7.07 -14.21
C ARG A 64 -6.98 -6.42 -14.44
N GLU A 65 -7.60 -5.87 -13.40
CA GLU A 65 -8.88 -5.17 -13.49
C GLU A 65 -8.83 -3.96 -14.43
N GLU A 66 -7.66 -3.31 -14.55
CA GLU A 66 -7.43 -2.18 -15.44
C GLU A 66 -6.79 -2.58 -16.79
N GLY A 67 -6.82 -3.87 -17.15
CA GLY A 67 -6.49 -4.37 -18.48
C GLY A 67 -5.00 -4.52 -18.78
N TYR A 68 -4.14 -4.60 -17.78
CA TYR A 68 -2.75 -5.00 -17.98
C TYR A 68 -2.67 -6.52 -18.06
N ASP A 69 -2.51 -7.08 -19.27
CA ASP A 69 -2.50 -8.54 -19.51
C ASP A 69 -1.09 -9.15 -19.65
N ARG A 70 -0.05 -8.30 -19.72
CA ARG A 70 1.35 -8.75 -19.83
C ARG A 70 1.82 -9.43 -18.53
N PRO A 71 2.88 -10.28 -18.58
CA PRO A 71 3.46 -10.85 -17.37
C PRO A 71 3.86 -9.78 -16.34
N ILE A 72 3.56 -10.03 -15.06
CA ILE A 72 4.05 -9.18 -13.96
C ILE A 72 5.30 -9.85 -13.40
N HIS A 73 6.42 -9.13 -13.43
CA HIS A 73 7.70 -9.65 -12.98
C HIS A 73 7.85 -9.46 -11.47
N LEU A 74 8.41 -10.46 -10.78
CA LEU A 74 8.49 -10.47 -9.32
C LEU A 74 9.92 -10.62 -8.82
N HIS A 75 10.27 -9.83 -7.83
CA HIS A 75 11.37 -10.17 -6.93
C HIS A 75 11.08 -11.49 -6.20
N GLY A 76 12.10 -12.33 -5.99
CA GLY A 76 11.91 -13.67 -5.40
C GLY A 76 11.28 -13.69 -4.00
N ALA A 77 11.40 -12.60 -3.24
CA ALA A 77 10.76 -12.44 -1.94
C ALA A 77 9.21 -12.45 -1.98
N LEU A 78 8.60 -12.15 -3.13
CA LEU A 78 7.14 -12.13 -3.30
C LEU A 78 6.58 -13.48 -3.74
N GLU A 79 7.44 -14.37 -4.28
CA GLU A 79 7.04 -15.58 -5.00
C GLU A 79 6.12 -16.49 -4.18
N LYS A 80 6.51 -16.83 -2.95
CA LYS A 80 5.76 -17.76 -2.10
C LYS A 80 4.36 -17.26 -1.75
N LEU A 81 4.25 -15.99 -1.34
CA LEU A 81 2.97 -15.40 -0.96
C LEU A 81 2.08 -15.19 -2.19
N THR A 82 2.64 -14.74 -3.31
CA THR A 82 1.90 -14.60 -4.56
C THR A 82 1.36 -15.95 -5.05
N ALA A 83 2.18 -17.00 -5.04
CA ALA A 83 1.74 -18.36 -5.40
C ALA A 83 0.63 -18.87 -4.46
N PHE A 84 0.72 -18.56 -3.16
CA PHE A 84 -0.32 -18.90 -2.20
C PHE A 84 -1.64 -18.18 -2.52
N TYR A 85 -1.63 -16.86 -2.73
CA TYR A 85 -2.85 -16.14 -3.10
C TYR A 85 -3.47 -16.65 -4.40
N ALA A 86 -2.64 -16.95 -5.41
CA ALA A 86 -3.10 -17.54 -6.66
C ALA A 86 -3.76 -18.92 -6.43
N SER A 87 -3.20 -19.76 -5.55
CA SER A 87 -3.81 -21.07 -5.22
C SER A 87 -5.11 -20.94 -4.44
N GLN A 88 -5.35 -19.80 -3.77
CA GLN A 88 -6.63 -19.45 -3.14
C GLN A 88 -7.62 -18.79 -4.12
N GLY A 89 -7.31 -18.74 -5.42
CA GLY A 89 -8.20 -18.21 -6.46
C GLY A 89 -8.09 -16.71 -6.70
N ALA A 90 -7.06 -16.03 -6.19
CA ALA A 90 -6.84 -14.62 -6.50
C ALA A 90 -6.47 -14.43 -7.99
N GLY A 91 -7.18 -13.52 -8.67
CA GLY A 91 -6.97 -13.19 -10.09
C GLY A 91 -5.71 -12.35 -10.33
N LEU A 92 -4.53 -12.92 -10.12
CA LEU A 92 -3.24 -12.21 -10.24
C LEU A 92 -2.65 -12.25 -11.67
N GLY A 93 -3.20 -13.10 -12.55
CA GLY A 93 -2.70 -13.35 -13.91
C GLY A 93 -1.30 -13.97 -13.94
N GLU A 94 -0.60 -13.85 -15.07
CA GLU A 94 0.73 -14.43 -15.22
C GLU A 94 1.79 -13.65 -14.40
N THR A 95 2.52 -14.36 -13.56
CA THR A 95 3.63 -13.80 -12.77
C THR A 95 4.92 -14.54 -13.04
N VAL A 96 6.01 -13.80 -13.26
CA VAL A 96 7.31 -14.37 -13.61
C VAL A 96 8.36 -13.91 -12.61
N LYS A 97 9.07 -14.85 -11.98
CA LYS A 97 10.20 -14.52 -11.12
C LYS A 97 11.32 -13.90 -11.95
N VAL A 98 11.85 -12.76 -11.53
CA VAL A 98 13.00 -12.13 -12.17
C VAL A 98 14.26 -12.98 -11.96
N ALA A 99 14.81 -13.51 -13.05
CA ALA A 99 16.14 -14.08 -13.03
C ALA A 99 17.21 -12.99 -13.10
N ALA A 100 18.36 -13.24 -12.48
CA ALA A 100 19.44 -12.25 -12.39
C ALA A 100 19.94 -11.76 -13.76
N ALA A 101 19.91 -12.63 -14.77
CA ALA A 101 20.38 -12.38 -16.13
C ALA A 101 19.40 -11.54 -16.98
N ASP A 102 18.11 -11.53 -16.62
CA ASP A 102 17.06 -10.91 -17.45
C ASP A 102 16.81 -9.45 -17.11
N ARG A 103 17.31 -8.95 -15.98
CA ARG A 103 17.04 -7.58 -15.47
C ARG A 103 17.32 -6.47 -16.48
N ALA A 104 18.36 -6.62 -17.30
CA ALA A 104 18.70 -5.65 -18.34
C ALA A 104 17.73 -5.63 -19.53
N ARG A 105 16.84 -6.63 -19.64
CA ARG A 105 15.88 -6.81 -20.74
C ARG A 105 14.44 -6.51 -20.36
N LEU A 106 14.20 -6.06 -19.12
CA LEU A 106 12.85 -5.80 -18.59
C LEU A 106 12.37 -4.35 -18.84
N GLY A 107 12.92 -3.67 -19.85
CA GLY A 107 12.43 -2.36 -20.28
C GLY A 107 10.95 -2.44 -20.69
N GLY A 108 10.14 -1.50 -20.20
CA GLY A 108 8.70 -1.46 -20.47
C GLY A 108 7.88 -2.53 -19.75
N GLU A 109 8.47 -3.25 -18.79
CA GLU A 109 7.78 -4.23 -17.93
C GLU A 109 7.53 -3.67 -16.52
N ILE A 110 6.51 -4.20 -15.86
CA ILE A 110 6.26 -3.96 -14.43
C ILE A 110 7.00 -5.03 -13.62
N VAL A 111 7.82 -4.58 -12.69
CA VAL A 111 8.53 -5.44 -11.75
C VAL A 111 8.15 -5.07 -10.32
N ILE A 112 7.50 -5.97 -9.58
CA ILE A 112 7.13 -5.75 -8.18
C ILE A 112 8.21 -6.31 -7.26
N CYS A 113 8.65 -5.50 -6.30
CA CYS A 113 9.67 -5.89 -5.32
C CYS A 113 9.35 -5.35 -3.91
N PRO A 114 9.96 -5.90 -2.85
CA PRO A 114 9.87 -5.31 -1.52
C PRO A 114 10.46 -3.89 -1.53
N PRO A 115 9.94 -2.94 -0.72
CA PRO A 115 10.48 -1.59 -0.68
C PRO A 115 11.99 -1.55 -0.35
N SER A 116 12.47 -2.46 0.49
CA SER A 116 13.90 -2.61 0.81
C SER A 116 14.80 -2.92 -0.40
N ALA A 117 14.27 -3.64 -1.40
CA ALA A 117 15.01 -3.98 -2.62
C ALA A 117 15.11 -2.81 -3.60
N MET A 118 14.39 -1.70 -3.37
CA MET A 118 14.47 -0.52 -4.22
C MET A 118 15.81 0.22 -4.08
N GLN A 119 16.45 0.12 -2.92
CA GLN A 119 17.67 0.87 -2.59
C GLN A 119 18.95 0.02 -2.59
N ASP A 120 18.82 -1.30 -2.74
CA ASP A 120 19.94 -2.23 -2.60
C ASP A 120 20.67 -2.51 -3.93
N LEU A 121 21.56 -3.50 -3.94
CA LEU A 121 22.29 -3.90 -5.14
C LEU A 121 21.41 -4.59 -6.19
N TRP A 122 20.23 -5.08 -5.82
CA TRP A 122 19.33 -5.77 -6.72
C TRP A 122 18.73 -4.80 -7.74
N SER A 123 18.24 -3.63 -7.30
CA SER A 123 17.65 -2.61 -8.20
C SER A 123 18.69 -1.98 -9.14
N ARG A 124 19.95 -1.86 -8.71
CA ARG A 124 21.05 -1.30 -9.53
C ARG A 124 21.40 -2.11 -10.78
N LYS A 125 20.85 -3.32 -10.92
CA LYS A 125 21.04 -4.18 -12.10
C LYS A 125 19.99 -3.95 -13.19
N PHE A 126 19.01 -3.10 -12.94
CA PHE A 126 18.09 -2.60 -13.94
C PHE A 126 18.68 -1.32 -14.57
N PRO A 127 18.77 -1.22 -15.90
CA PRO A 127 19.17 0.01 -16.58
C PRO A 127 18.10 1.09 -16.42
N ASP A 128 18.45 2.20 -15.79
CA ASP A 128 17.60 3.40 -15.62
C ASP A 128 16.11 3.10 -15.31
N PRO A 129 15.79 2.36 -14.24
CA PRO A 129 14.42 2.00 -13.92
C PRO A 129 13.61 3.24 -13.51
N VAL A 130 12.30 3.23 -13.77
CA VAL A 130 11.36 4.17 -13.15
C VAL A 130 11.08 3.68 -11.74
N ALA A 131 11.54 4.44 -10.74
CA ALA A 131 11.30 4.11 -9.34
C ALA A 131 9.84 4.43 -8.94
N CYS A 132 9.05 3.40 -8.64
CA CYS A 132 7.66 3.51 -8.20
C CYS A 132 7.50 2.98 -6.77
N PHE A 133 6.56 3.51 -6.00
CA PHE A 133 6.22 2.95 -4.68
C PHE A 133 4.71 3.03 -4.45
N ALA A 134 4.09 1.89 -4.09
CA ALA A 134 2.71 1.81 -3.66
C ALA A 134 2.62 1.97 -2.14
N SER A 135 2.13 3.11 -1.66
CA SER A 135 1.89 3.36 -0.23
C SER A 135 0.95 4.54 0.00
N GLY A 136 0.11 4.52 1.03
CA GLY A 136 -0.69 5.69 1.42
C GLY A 136 0.17 6.92 1.73
N TRP A 137 1.39 6.70 2.23
CA TRP A 137 2.37 7.76 2.49
C TRP A 137 2.84 8.51 1.24
N MET A 138 2.63 7.94 0.04
CA MET A 138 2.94 8.62 -1.22
C MET A 138 2.07 9.84 -1.49
N ARG A 139 1.03 10.06 -0.66
CA ARG A 139 0.31 11.34 -0.59
C ARG A 139 1.22 12.52 -0.21
N VAL A 140 2.29 12.27 0.56
CA VAL A 140 3.22 13.31 1.03
C VAL A 140 4.41 13.45 0.09
N ARG A 141 4.45 14.55 -0.67
CA ARG A 141 5.52 14.81 -1.67
C ARG A 141 6.93 14.74 -1.08
N ALA A 142 7.13 15.22 0.15
CA ALA A 142 8.44 15.17 0.81
C ALA A 142 8.94 13.74 1.00
N ARG A 143 8.04 12.80 1.37
CA ARG A 143 8.38 11.38 1.55
C ARG A 143 8.74 10.70 0.22
N ALA A 144 7.98 10.99 -0.85
CA ALA A 144 8.31 10.49 -2.18
C ALA A 144 9.70 10.95 -2.63
N ARG A 145 10.01 12.25 -2.44
CA ARG A 145 11.33 12.81 -2.76
C ARG A 145 12.45 12.18 -1.93
N GLN A 146 12.27 12.05 -0.62
CA GLN A 146 13.27 11.43 0.27
C GLN A 146 13.59 9.99 -0.12
N ARG A 147 12.60 9.24 -0.61
CA ARG A 147 12.77 7.85 -1.07
C ARG A 147 13.18 7.72 -2.55
N GLY A 148 13.40 8.84 -3.25
CA GLY A 148 13.78 8.82 -4.67
C GLY A 148 12.71 8.22 -5.57
N VAL A 149 11.43 8.28 -5.17
CA VAL A 149 10.32 7.75 -5.93
C VAL A 149 9.96 8.74 -7.05
N GLU A 150 10.10 8.31 -8.30
CA GLU A 150 9.72 9.07 -9.49
C GLU A 150 8.21 9.04 -9.72
N LEU A 151 7.59 7.86 -9.52
CA LEU A 151 6.15 7.65 -9.66
C LEU A 151 5.52 7.21 -8.33
N PRO A 152 5.07 8.16 -7.50
CA PRO A 152 4.34 7.87 -6.27
C PRO A 152 2.93 7.32 -6.58
N LEU A 153 2.59 6.14 -6.06
CA LEU A 153 1.27 5.53 -6.19
C LEU A 153 0.59 5.50 -4.82
N VAL A 154 -0.51 6.25 -4.67
CA VAL A 154 -1.22 6.36 -3.38
C VAL A 154 -2.16 5.17 -3.18
N ILE A 155 -1.58 4.00 -2.92
CA ILE A 155 -2.27 2.72 -2.72
C ILE A 155 -1.94 2.17 -1.34
N SER A 156 -2.92 2.17 -0.43
CA SER A 156 -2.75 1.72 0.96
C SER A 156 -3.73 0.61 1.31
N ASP A 157 -3.32 -0.31 2.18
CA ASP A 157 -4.18 -1.38 2.72
C ASP A 157 -4.74 -1.04 4.11
N HIS A 158 -4.42 0.16 4.61
CA HIS A 158 -5.02 0.73 5.81
C HIS A 158 -6.19 1.63 5.42
N ALA A 159 -7.14 1.77 6.34
CA ALA A 159 -8.18 2.78 6.23
C ALA A 159 -7.56 4.18 6.18
N ASP A 160 -8.08 5.01 5.29
CA ASP A 160 -7.73 6.42 5.24
C ASP A 160 -8.61 7.20 6.23
N TRP A 161 -8.45 8.52 6.30
CA TRP A 161 -9.22 9.34 7.22
C TRP A 161 -10.73 9.14 7.09
N ASP A 162 -11.24 9.15 5.85
CA ASP A 162 -12.68 9.03 5.60
C ASP A 162 -13.20 7.62 5.97
N GLY A 163 -12.42 6.57 5.70
CA GLY A 163 -12.72 5.20 6.13
C GLY A 163 -12.72 5.01 7.65
N LEU A 164 -11.75 5.61 8.35
CA LEU A 164 -11.66 5.58 9.82
C LEU A 164 -12.90 6.21 10.46
N VAL A 165 -13.25 7.44 10.06
CA VAL A 165 -14.38 8.16 10.65
C VAL A 165 -15.74 7.57 10.26
N ALA A 166 -15.86 6.98 9.07
CA ALA A 166 -17.05 6.24 8.67
C ALA A 166 -17.24 4.99 9.54
N THR A 167 -16.19 4.18 9.70
CA THR A 167 -16.24 2.95 10.51
C THR A 167 -16.60 3.28 11.97
N ILE A 168 -16.00 4.31 12.56
CA ILE A 168 -16.34 4.74 13.94
C ILE A 168 -17.82 5.12 14.09
N ARG A 169 -18.43 5.75 13.08
CA ARG A 169 -19.87 6.06 13.13
C ARG A 169 -20.73 4.81 12.99
N GLU A 170 -20.35 3.90 12.10
CA GLU A 170 -21.09 2.67 11.81
C GLU A 170 -21.11 1.70 12.99
N THR A 171 -20.05 1.67 13.82
CA THR A 171 -20.02 0.82 15.02
C THR A 171 -21.02 1.26 16.09
N GLY A 172 -21.42 2.54 16.11
CA GLY A 172 -22.28 3.10 17.14
C GLY A 172 -21.67 3.08 18.54
N ALA A 173 -20.35 2.94 18.66
CA ALA A 173 -19.67 2.76 19.93
C ALA A 173 -19.77 4.00 20.84
N GLY A 174 -19.98 3.74 22.13
CA GLY A 174 -19.95 4.78 23.16
C GLY A 174 -18.53 5.23 23.49
N GLU A 175 -17.54 4.33 23.31
CA GLU A 175 -16.12 4.61 23.49
C GLU A 175 -15.25 4.15 22.31
N VAL A 176 -14.26 4.97 21.95
CA VAL A 176 -13.27 4.67 20.91
C VAL A 176 -11.86 4.74 21.47
N TRP A 177 -11.10 3.66 21.36
CA TRP A 177 -9.72 3.59 21.83
C TRP A 177 -8.76 3.50 20.64
N VAL A 178 -7.88 4.48 20.52
CA VAL A 178 -7.08 4.69 19.31
C VAL A 178 -5.63 4.24 19.53
N THR A 179 -5.10 3.41 18.64
CA THR A 179 -3.73 2.89 18.70
C THR A 179 -3.06 2.95 17.33
N HIS A 180 -1.81 2.49 17.21
CA HIS A 180 -1.05 2.37 15.95
C HIS A 180 -1.16 3.60 15.02
N GLY A 181 -0.47 4.69 15.38
CA GLY A 181 -0.36 5.91 14.57
C GLY A 181 -0.72 7.19 15.35
N GLU A 182 -1.02 8.26 14.61
CA GLU A 182 -1.28 9.59 15.17
C GLU A 182 -2.69 9.67 15.75
N ALA A 183 -2.82 9.33 17.04
CA ALA A 183 -4.11 9.21 17.71
C ALA A 183 -4.80 10.55 17.97
N GLU A 184 -4.05 11.64 18.17
CA GLU A 184 -4.59 12.90 18.70
C GLU A 184 -5.70 13.49 17.83
N ALA A 185 -5.50 13.53 16.51
CA ALA A 185 -6.47 14.11 15.60
C ALA A 185 -7.76 13.28 15.53
N LEU A 186 -7.66 11.95 15.56
CA LEU A 186 -8.83 11.06 15.54
C LEU A 186 -9.59 11.10 16.87
N VAL A 187 -8.88 11.16 18.00
CA VAL A 187 -9.47 11.36 19.34
C VAL A 187 -10.19 12.71 19.42
N HIS A 188 -9.54 13.78 18.96
CA HIS A 188 -10.15 15.10 18.89
C HIS A 188 -11.43 15.09 18.05
N TRP A 189 -11.37 14.47 16.86
CA TRP A 189 -12.54 14.35 16.00
C TRP A 189 -13.68 13.59 16.67
N CYS A 190 -13.43 12.46 17.35
CA CYS A 190 -14.46 11.74 18.09
C CYS A 190 -15.17 12.63 19.12
N GLY A 191 -14.42 13.45 19.85
CA GLY A 191 -14.97 14.43 20.78
C GLY A 191 -15.92 15.43 20.11
N THR A 192 -15.60 15.92 18.90
CA THR A 192 -16.50 16.79 18.13
C THR A 192 -17.79 16.10 17.67
N GLN A 193 -17.80 14.77 17.61
CA GLN A 193 -18.97 13.96 17.27
C GLN A 193 -19.74 13.49 18.51
N GLY A 194 -19.32 13.87 19.71
CA GLY A 194 -19.94 13.42 20.96
C GLY A 194 -19.60 11.98 21.36
N VAL A 195 -18.53 11.40 20.80
CA VAL A 195 -18.06 10.05 21.12
C VAL A 195 -16.87 10.16 22.08
N ALA A 196 -16.92 9.42 23.20
CA ALA A 196 -15.80 9.39 24.14
C ALA A 196 -14.62 8.67 23.48
N ALA A 197 -13.43 9.27 23.50
CA ALA A 197 -12.25 8.67 22.88
C ALA A 197 -10.97 8.93 23.66
N ARG A 198 -10.03 8.00 23.56
CA ARG A 198 -8.71 8.09 24.21
C ARG A 198 -7.63 7.34 23.45
N PRO A 199 -6.36 7.75 23.54
CA PRO A 199 -5.26 6.93 23.08
C PRO A 199 -5.15 5.65 23.91
N LEU A 200 -4.83 4.55 23.24
CA LEU A 200 -4.52 3.26 23.83
C LEU A 200 -3.02 3.00 23.74
N ASN A 201 -2.31 3.36 24.81
CA ASN A 201 -0.89 3.11 24.96
C ASN A 201 -0.68 1.63 25.35
N LEU A 202 -0.32 0.79 24.37
CA LEU A 202 0.02 -0.61 24.62
C LEU A 202 1.47 -0.68 25.14
N LEU A 203 1.62 -0.77 26.46
CA LEU A 203 2.93 -0.94 27.11
C LEU A 203 3.62 -2.22 26.57
N GLY A 204 4.80 -2.06 25.97
CA GLY A 204 5.60 -3.18 25.41
C GLY A 204 5.49 -3.38 23.90
N TYR A 205 4.57 -2.66 23.22
CA TYR A 205 4.44 -2.63 21.75
C TYR A 205 4.61 -1.19 21.27
N GLY A 206 5.77 -0.60 21.55
CA GLY A 206 6.11 0.75 21.11
C GLY A 206 6.23 0.81 19.59
N GLU A 207 5.43 1.67 18.97
CA GLU A 207 5.60 2.28 17.64
C GLU A 207 6.36 1.44 16.58
N GLU A 208 5.91 0.21 16.29
CA GLU A 208 6.38 -0.52 15.09
C GLU A 208 5.86 0.09 13.76
N ALA A 209 5.28 1.30 13.81
CA ALA A 209 4.79 2.00 12.61
C ALA A 209 5.84 2.95 11.99
N GLU A 210 6.98 3.20 12.64
CA GLU A 210 8.01 4.12 12.10
C GLU A 210 9.31 3.49 11.59
N GLU A 211 9.64 2.24 11.92
CA GLU A 211 10.90 1.63 11.44
C GLU A 211 10.69 0.22 10.87
N GLY A 212 10.49 0.15 9.56
CA GLY A 212 10.32 -1.11 8.85
C GLY A 212 10.56 -1.00 7.34
N ALA A 213 11.81 -0.68 6.96
CA ALA A 213 12.44 -0.86 5.64
C ALA A 213 11.80 -0.16 4.41
#